data_AF-A0A7Y2U8M3-F1
#
_entry.id   AF-A0A7Y2U8M3-F1
#
_cell.length_a   1.000
_cell.length_b   1.000
_cell.length_c   1.000
_cell.angle_alpha   90.00
_cell.angle_beta   90.00
_cell.angle_gamma   90.00
#
_symmetry.space_group_name_H-M   'P 1'
#
loop_
_entity.id
_entity.type
_entity.pdbx_description
1 polymer ?
#
loop_
_entity_poly.entity_id
_entity_poly.type
_entity_poly.pdbx_seq_one_letter_code
_entity_poly.pdbx_strand_id
1 'polypeptide(L)'
;MIPLPTIFAATAEKASLADALPHLMGFLVVLVTLIMLWAICAITGRVVRASFPEKEPSVRPTPSPVKTNEGNVSPEILTVIAAAVHASVGSTRRIVSVQPHNPAWNQAGRQQIYQSHKVR
;
A
#
# COMPACT_ATOMS: atom_id res chain seq x y z
N MET A 1 22.53 58.08 2.62
CA MET A 1 22.21 57.74 1.23
C MET A 1 23.09 56.57 0.83
N ILE A 2 22.52 55.36 0.83
CA ILE A 2 23.24 54.11 0.55
C ILE A 2 22.87 53.71 -0.89
N PRO A 3 23.81 53.61 -1.85
CA PRO A 3 23.48 53.15 -3.19
C PRO A 3 23.16 51.64 -3.15
N LEU A 4 21.95 51.29 -3.58
CA LEU A 4 21.54 49.91 -3.81
C LEU A 4 22.47 49.22 -4.83
N PRO A 5 22.77 47.91 -4.65
CA PRO A 5 23.68 47.18 -5.52
C PRO A 5 23.04 46.91 -6.88
N THR A 6 23.61 47.51 -7.91
CA THR A 6 23.44 47.22 -9.35
C THR A 6 23.88 45.81 -9.76
N ILE A 7 24.05 44.88 -8.81
CA ILE A 7 24.59 43.54 -9.03
C ILE A 7 23.54 42.58 -9.61
N PHE A 8 22.25 42.91 -9.56
CA PHE A 8 21.18 42.04 -10.08
C PHE A 8 20.88 42.18 -11.58
N ALA A 9 21.45 43.17 -12.27
CA ALA A 9 21.09 43.45 -13.67
C ALA A 9 22.06 42.86 -14.72
N ALA A 10 23.18 42.23 -14.30
CA ALA A 10 24.29 41.91 -15.20
C ALA A 10 24.53 40.40 -15.48
N THR A 11 23.68 39.48 -15.02
CA THR A 11 23.86 38.03 -15.30
C THR A 11 22.93 37.47 -16.38
N ALA A 12 22.18 38.33 -17.08
CA ALA A 12 21.32 37.94 -18.19
C ALA A 12 22.05 37.85 -19.55
N GLU A 13 23.38 37.92 -19.58
CA GLU A 13 24.16 37.75 -20.79
C GLU A 13 24.44 36.26 -21.08
N LYS A 14 23.54 35.70 -21.90
CA LYS A 14 23.74 34.51 -22.76
C LYS A 14 24.09 33.20 -22.04
N ALA A 15 23.12 32.65 -21.31
CA ALA A 15 23.07 31.19 -21.17
C ALA A 15 22.87 30.58 -22.57
N SER A 16 23.97 30.20 -23.22
CA SER A 16 23.95 29.62 -24.55
C SER A 16 23.22 28.28 -24.51
N LEU A 17 22.29 28.04 -25.45
CA LEU A 17 21.64 26.74 -25.63
C LEU A 17 22.66 25.61 -25.79
N ALA A 18 23.86 25.92 -26.32
CA ALA A 18 24.96 24.98 -26.45
C ALA A 18 25.51 24.50 -25.08
N ASP A 19 25.50 25.36 -24.06
CA ASP A 19 25.97 25.02 -22.71
C ASP A 19 24.89 24.27 -21.89
N ALA A 20 23.63 24.47 -22.24
CA ALA A 20 22.50 23.72 -21.69
C ALA A 20 22.37 22.31 -22.30
N LEU A 21 22.91 22.09 -23.50
CA LEU A 21 22.84 20.82 -24.23
C LEU A 21 23.40 19.61 -23.44
N PRO A 22 24.60 19.67 -22.82
CA PRO A 22 25.10 18.54 -22.02
C PRO A 22 24.26 18.28 -20.77
N HIS A 23 23.71 19.33 -20.14
CA HIS A 23 22.83 19.20 -18.98
C HIS A 23 21.50 18.52 -19.35
N LEU A 24 20.93 18.87 -20.52
CA LEU A 24 19.73 18.23 -21.05
C LEU A 24 19.95 16.75 -21.35
N MET A 25 21.12 16.40 -21.92
CA MET A 25 21.47 15.01 -22.20
C MET A 25 21.62 14.19 -20.91
N GLY A 26 22.27 14.74 -19.89
CA GLY A 26 22.35 14.11 -18.57
C GLY A 26 20.97 13.88 -17.95
N PHE A 27 20.10 14.89 -18.00
CA PHE A 27 18.71 14.76 -17.54
C PHE A 27 17.91 13.70 -18.33
N LEU A 28 18.10 13.65 -19.65
CA LEU A 28 17.42 12.67 -20.51
C LEU A 28 17.86 11.23 -20.17
N VAL A 29 19.16 11.00 -19.93
CA VAL A 29 19.66 9.69 -19.49
C VAL A 29 19.04 9.28 -18.16
N VAL A 30 18.91 10.20 -17.21
CA VAL A 30 18.24 9.95 -15.93
C VAL A 30 16.76 9.61 -16.14
N LEU A 31 16.04 10.36 -16.98
CA LEU A 31 14.65 10.04 -17.31
C LEU A 31 14.50 8.66 -17.94
N VAL A 32 15.37 8.31 -18.90
CA VAL A 32 15.34 7.01 -19.55
C VAL A 32 15.59 5.89 -18.55
N THR A 33 16.57 6.04 -17.64
CA THR A 33 16.85 5.03 -16.62
C THR A 33 15.69 4.86 -15.63
N LEU A 34 15.04 5.95 -15.20
CA LEU A 34 13.85 5.89 -14.35
C LEU A 34 12.67 5.21 -15.04
N ILE A 35 12.43 5.53 -16.33
CA ILE A 35 11.38 4.89 -17.13
C ILE A 35 11.68 3.39 -17.29
N MET A 36 12.93 3.03 -17.51
CA MET A 36 13.34 1.64 -17.71
C MET A 36 13.17 0.83 -16.41
N LEU A 37 13.55 1.40 -15.26
CA LEU A 37 13.30 0.79 -13.95
C LEU A 37 11.81 0.65 -13.67
N TRP A 38 11.02 1.69 -13.92
CA TRP A 38 9.57 1.64 -13.79
C TRP A 38 8.95 0.56 -14.69
N ALA A 39 9.41 0.44 -15.94
CA ALA A 39 8.94 -0.56 -16.88
C ALA A 39 9.25 -1.98 -16.38
N ILE A 40 10.44 -2.24 -15.84
CA ILE A 40 10.79 -3.54 -15.25
C ILE A 40 9.85 -3.89 -14.09
N CYS A 41 9.59 -2.94 -13.19
CA CYS A 41 8.65 -3.13 -12.09
C CYS A 41 7.23 -3.42 -12.60
N ALA A 42 6.76 -2.66 -13.59
CA ALA A 42 5.43 -2.82 -14.17
C ALA A 42 5.27 -4.15 -14.93
N ILE A 43 6.30 -4.58 -15.68
CA ILE A 43 6.34 -5.87 -16.37
C ILE A 43 6.29 -7.00 -15.36
N THR A 44 7.10 -6.94 -14.30
CA THR A 44 7.11 -7.95 -13.23
C THR A 44 5.72 -8.07 -12.58
N GLY A 45 5.07 -6.95 -12.26
CA GLY A 45 3.71 -6.95 -11.73
C GLY A 45 2.68 -7.54 -12.70
N ARG A 46 2.80 -7.25 -14.00
CA ARG A 46 1.95 -7.83 -15.04
C ARG A 46 2.15 -9.34 -15.19
N VAL A 47 3.40 -9.81 -15.19
CA VAL A 47 3.72 -11.24 -15.30
C VAL A 47 3.17 -12.01 -14.10
N VAL A 48 3.31 -11.48 -12.88
CA VAL A 48 2.74 -12.10 -11.67
C VAL A 48 1.21 -12.17 -11.77
N ARG A 49 0.54 -11.08 -12.17
CA ARG A 49 -0.93 -11.09 -12.35
C ARG A 49 -1.40 -12.05 -13.45
N ALA A 50 -0.63 -12.20 -14.53
CA ALA A 50 -0.95 -13.16 -15.58
C ALA A 50 -0.78 -14.62 -15.12
N SER A 51 0.19 -14.88 -14.24
CA SER A 51 0.40 -16.22 -13.65
C SER A 51 -0.62 -16.58 -12.56
N PHE A 52 -1.25 -15.59 -11.94
CA PHE A 52 -2.37 -15.76 -11.02
C PHE A 52 -3.62 -15.10 -11.59
N PRO A 53 -4.23 -15.65 -12.66
CA PRO A 53 -5.49 -15.14 -13.15
C PRO A 53 -6.50 -15.20 -12.00
N GLU A 54 -7.04 -14.04 -11.62
CA GLU A 54 -8.16 -13.95 -10.69
C GLU A 54 -9.26 -14.82 -11.29
N LYS A 55 -9.51 -15.97 -10.64
CA LYS A 55 -10.59 -16.85 -11.03
C LYS A 55 -11.85 -16.01 -10.94
N GLU A 56 -12.55 -15.82 -12.05
CA GLU A 56 -13.84 -15.14 -12.08
C GLU A 56 -14.65 -15.57 -10.86
N PRO A 57 -15.34 -14.65 -10.17
CA PRO A 57 -16.18 -15.00 -9.06
C PRO A 57 -17.27 -15.92 -9.59
N SER A 58 -17.03 -17.23 -9.50
CA SER A 58 -18.01 -18.27 -9.66
C SER A 58 -19.17 -17.86 -8.80
N VAL A 59 -20.29 -17.52 -9.45
CA VAL A 59 -21.58 -17.19 -8.85
C VAL A 59 -21.78 -18.10 -7.64
N ARG A 60 -21.49 -17.59 -6.45
CA ARG A 60 -21.72 -18.31 -5.20
C ARG A 60 -23.14 -18.00 -4.76
N PRO A 61 -23.84 -19.03 -4.23
CA PRO A 61 -25.25 -18.93 -3.89
C PRO A 61 -25.46 -17.84 -2.84
N THR A 62 -26.61 -17.18 -2.95
CA THR A 62 -27.14 -16.16 -2.05
C THR A 62 -26.74 -16.44 -0.60
N PRO A 63 -26.06 -15.50 0.09
CA PRO A 63 -25.69 -15.72 1.49
C PRO A 63 -26.97 -15.85 2.32
N SER A 64 -27.16 -17.00 2.97
CA SER A 64 -28.11 -17.12 4.07
C SER A 64 -27.71 -16.13 5.18
N PRO A 65 -28.69 -15.50 5.85
CA PRO A 65 -28.42 -14.50 6.85
C PRO A 65 -27.59 -15.12 7.98
N VAL A 66 -26.36 -14.63 8.13
CA VAL A 66 -25.51 -14.94 9.27
C VAL A 66 -26.20 -14.36 10.49
N LYS A 67 -26.59 -15.22 11.44
CA LYS A 67 -27.09 -14.78 12.74
C LYS A 67 -26.10 -13.78 13.33
N THR A 68 -26.58 -12.56 13.56
CA THR A 68 -25.89 -11.51 14.31
C THR A 68 -25.45 -12.10 15.64
N ASN A 69 -24.15 -12.37 15.78
CA ASN A 69 -23.57 -12.53 17.11
C ASN A 69 -23.71 -11.16 17.77
N GLU A 70 -24.39 -11.12 18.91
CA GLU A 70 -24.71 -9.95 19.74
C GLU A 70 -23.45 -9.33 20.38
N GLY A 71 -22.46 -8.99 19.55
CA GLY A 71 -21.15 -8.51 19.97
C GLY A 71 -20.81 -7.20 19.30
N ASN A 72 -21.37 -6.10 19.84
CA ASN A 72 -20.84 -4.72 19.85
C ASN A 72 -20.27 -4.08 18.56
N VAL A 73 -20.41 -4.69 17.38
CA VAL A 73 -19.89 -4.15 16.12
C VAL A 73 -21.04 -4.04 15.12
N SER A 74 -21.33 -2.82 14.70
CA SER A 74 -22.35 -2.53 13.69
C SER A 74 -22.06 -3.33 12.41
N PRO A 75 -23.09 -3.89 11.74
CA PRO A 75 -22.91 -4.62 10.49
C PRO A 75 -22.22 -3.77 9.42
N GLU A 76 -22.41 -2.45 9.43
CA GLU A 76 -21.71 -1.51 8.54
C GLU A 76 -20.20 -1.57 8.72
N ILE A 77 -19.72 -1.56 9.97
CA ILE A 77 -18.30 -1.64 10.30
C ILE A 77 -17.73 -2.99 9.85
N LEU A 78 -18.49 -4.08 10.01
CA LEU A 78 -18.06 -5.40 9.53
C LEU A 78 -17.87 -5.43 8.01
N THR A 79 -18.75 -4.78 7.24
CA THR A 79 -18.60 -4.71 5.78
C THR A 79 -17.36 -3.93 5.35
N VAL A 80 -17.08 -2.80 6.02
CA VAL A 80 -15.89 -1.99 5.74
C VAL A 80 -14.61 -2.76 6.09
N ILE A 81 -14.58 -3.45 7.24
CA ILE A 81 -13.45 -4.30 7.64
C ILE A 81 -13.26 -5.42 6.62
N ALA A 82 -14.33 -6.10 6.21
CA ALA A 82 -14.25 -7.18 5.23
C ALA A 82 -13.72 -6.70 3.87
N ALA A 83 -14.20 -5.54 3.39
CA ALA A 83 -13.72 -4.93 2.16
C ALA A 83 -12.24 -4.51 2.24
N ALA A 84 -11.83 -3.91 3.36
CA ALA A 84 -10.44 -3.50 3.58
C ALA A 84 -9.50 -4.72 3.65
N VAL A 85 -9.91 -5.80 4.34
CA VAL A 85 -9.15 -7.06 4.39
C VAL A 85 -9.07 -7.69 3.01
N HIS A 86 -10.18 -7.72 2.26
CA HIS A 86 -10.19 -8.27 0.91
C HIS A 86 -9.26 -7.49 -0.03
N ALA A 87 -9.24 -6.15 0.05
CA ALA A 87 -8.37 -5.30 -0.75
C ALA A 87 -6.88 -5.43 -0.38
N SER A 88 -6.57 -5.64 0.90
CA SER A 88 -5.18 -5.71 1.39
C SER A 88 -4.57 -7.11 1.29
N VAL A 89 -5.38 -8.16 1.47
CA VAL A 89 -4.92 -9.56 1.57
C VAL A 89 -5.27 -10.39 0.34
N GLY A 90 -6.26 -9.95 -0.46
CA GLY A 90 -6.77 -10.69 -1.60
C GLY A 90 -7.82 -11.75 -1.24
N SER A 91 -8.35 -12.43 -2.27
CA SER A 91 -9.50 -13.35 -2.19
C SER A 91 -9.16 -14.76 -1.67
N THR A 92 -7.87 -15.08 -1.47
CA THR A 92 -7.42 -16.44 -1.12
C THR A 92 -7.72 -16.83 0.33
N ARG A 93 -7.95 -15.86 1.24
CA ARG A 93 -8.10 -16.12 2.68
C ARG A 93 -9.53 -15.84 3.14
N ARG A 94 -10.04 -16.70 4.02
CA ARG A 94 -11.39 -16.57 4.61
C ARG A 94 -11.31 -15.89 5.98
N ILE A 95 -12.13 -14.87 6.19
CA ILE A 95 -12.31 -14.25 7.51
C ILE A 95 -13.08 -15.23 8.40
N VAL A 96 -12.45 -15.69 9.49
CA VAL A 96 -13.04 -16.66 10.43
C VAL A 96 -13.77 -15.94 11.57
N SER A 97 -13.18 -14.87 12.11
CA SER A 97 -13.78 -14.07 13.17
C SER A 97 -13.25 -12.64 13.15
N VAL A 98 -14.12 -11.67 13.40
CA VAL A 98 -13.76 -10.27 13.68
C VAL A 98 -14.07 -10.02 15.16
N GLN A 99 -13.08 -9.58 15.93
CA GLN A 99 -13.25 -9.26 17.35
C GLN A 99 -12.72 -7.84 17.60
N PRO A 100 -13.41 -7.04 18.44
CA PRO A 100 -12.85 -5.77 18.89
C PRO A 100 -11.56 -6.02 19.67
N HIS A 101 -10.66 -5.04 19.65
CA HIS A 101 -9.40 -5.13 20.38
C HIS A 101 -9.65 -5.36 21.88
N ASN A 102 -9.21 -6.50 22.40
CA ASN A 102 -9.28 -6.83 23.82
C ASN A 102 -7.87 -6.79 24.43
N PRO A 103 -7.54 -5.80 25.28
CA PRO A 103 -6.23 -5.71 25.90
C PRO A 103 -5.93 -6.89 26.83
N ALA A 104 -6.95 -7.58 27.34
CA ALA A 104 -6.80 -8.77 28.16
C ALA A 104 -6.39 -10.01 27.37
N TRP A 105 -6.49 -10.00 26.03
CA TRP A 105 -6.08 -11.14 25.18
C TRP A 105 -4.60 -11.47 25.34
N ASN A 106 -3.76 -10.45 25.52
CA ASN A 106 -2.33 -10.62 25.76
C ASN A 106 -2.04 -11.36 27.08
N GLN A 107 -2.90 -11.21 28.09
CA GLN A 107 -2.79 -11.91 29.36
C GLN A 107 -3.38 -13.33 29.27
N ALA A 108 -4.53 -13.49 28.60
CA ALA A 108 -5.19 -14.78 28.40
C ALA A 108 -4.32 -15.76 27.61
N GLY A 109 -3.61 -15.30 26.57
CA GLY A 109 -2.68 -16.14 25.82
C GLY A 109 -1.53 -16.67 26.67
N ARG A 110 -0.97 -15.84 27.56
CA ARG A 110 0.07 -16.26 28.51
C ARG A 110 -0.47 -17.29 29.51
N GLN A 111 -1.69 -17.07 30.02
CA GLN A 111 -2.35 -18.00 30.93
C GLN A 111 -2.63 -19.37 30.27
N GLN A 112 -3.04 -19.41 29.00
CA GLN A 112 -3.22 -20.67 28.27
C GLN A 112 -1.92 -21.48 28.16
N ILE A 113 -0.78 -20.80 27.95
CA ILE A 113 0.53 -21.46 27.92
C ILE A 113 0.88 -22.02 29.30
N TYR A 114 0.71 -21.24 30.38
CA TYR A 114 0.95 -21.70 31.76
C TYR A 114 -0.07 -22.72 32.27
N GLN A 115 -1.26 -22.84 31.65
CA GLN A 115 -2.19 -23.93 31.96
C GLN A 115 -1.87 -25.20 31.17
N SER A 116 -1.33 -25.07 29.95
CA SER A 116 -0.91 -26.22 29.14
C SER A 116 0.32 -26.92 29.74
N HIS A 117 1.28 -26.16 30.23
CA HIS A 117 2.35 -26.67 31.07
C HIS A 117 1.81 -26.67 32.50
N LYS A 118 1.47 -27.82 33.07
CA LYS A 118 1.11 -27.95 34.50
C LYS A 118 2.31 -27.58 35.40
N VAL A 119 2.68 -26.31 35.44
CA VAL A 119 3.71 -25.77 36.32
C VAL A 119 3.07 -25.72 37.70
N ARG A 120 3.51 -26.66 38.54
CA ARG A 120 3.14 -26.76 39.95
C ARG A 120 4.08 -25.88 40.77
#